data_AF-A0A7C8Z6E5-F1
#
_entry.id   AF-A0A7C8Z6E5-F1
#
_cell.length_a   1.000
_cell.length_b   1.000
_cell.length_c   1.000
_cell.angle_alpha   90.00
_cell.angle_beta   90.00
_cell.angle_gamma   90.00
#
_symmetry.space_group_name_H-M   'P 1'
#
loop_
_entity.id
_entity.type
_entity.pdbx_description
1 polymer ?
#
loop_
_entity_poly.entity_id
_entity_poly.type
_entity_poly.pdbx_seq_one_letter_code
_entity_poly.pdbx_strand_id
1 'polypeptide(L)'
;TQLLSKLKSLIDQYKDEDLSITFCGHSLGATLSVVSAFDVAENLTTDIPISAIVFGCPKVGNKAFKDRFDSYPNVKVLHTRNTIDLIPHYPTGLMGYVNIGTELEIDTRKSSYLKDSKKPK
;
A
#
# COMPACT_ATOMS: atom_id res chain seq x y z
N THR A 1 -9.39 12.28 11.50
CA THR A 1 -10.29 11.45 10.65
C THR A 1 -10.87 10.31 11.48
N GLN A 2 -11.91 9.60 10.99
CA GLN A 2 -12.49 8.44 11.69
C GLN A 2 -11.44 7.35 11.97
N LEU A 3 -10.55 7.10 11.01
CA LEU A 3 -9.45 6.13 11.13
C LEU A 3 -8.48 6.47 12.27
N LEU A 4 -7.90 7.67 12.27
CA LEU A 4 -6.90 8.07 13.27
C LEU A 4 -7.46 8.04 14.70
N SER A 5 -8.71 8.48 14.88
CA SER A 5 -9.37 8.43 16.18
C SER A 5 -9.50 7.00 16.70
N LYS A 6 -9.91 6.06 15.82
CA LYS A 6 -10.04 4.66 16.21
C LYS A 6 -8.70 3.99 16.48
N LEU A 7 -7.68 4.26 15.65
CA LEU A 7 -6.34 3.73 15.86
C LEU A 7 -5.72 4.24 17.16
N LYS A 8 -5.88 5.54 17.48
CA LYS A 8 -5.42 6.10 18.76
C LYS A 8 -6.03 5.35 19.94
N SER A 9 -7.35 5.14 19.91
CA SER A 9 -8.04 4.38 20.96
C SER A 9 -7.55 2.94 21.09
N LEU A 10 -7.19 2.27 19.99
CA LEU A 10 -6.65 0.91 20.02
C LEU A 10 -5.21 0.89 20.54
N ILE A 11 -4.37 1.83 20.13
CA ILE A 11 -2.99 1.98 20.63
C ILE A 11 -3.01 2.20 22.14
N ASP A 12 -3.88 3.09 22.64
CA ASP A 12 -4.01 3.35 24.07
C ASP A 12 -4.49 2.11 24.85
N GLN A 13 -5.39 1.32 24.25
CA GLN A 13 -5.92 0.10 24.84
C GLN A 13 -4.87 -1.02 24.96
N TYR A 14 -3.97 -1.13 23.99
CA TYR A 14 -2.97 -2.20 23.89
C TYR A 14 -1.52 -1.68 24.07
N LYS A 15 -1.35 -0.56 24.79
CA LYS A 15 -0.07 0.14 24.95
C LYS A 15 1.05 -0.67 25.63
N ASP A 16 0.67 -1.73 26.35
CA ASP A 16 1.59 -2.59 27.09
C ASP A 16 1.99 -3.86 26.29
N GLU A 17 1.57 -3.95 25.02
CA GLU A 17 1.88 -5.04 24.08
C GLU A 17 2.78 -4.55 22.91
N ASP A 18 3.45 -5.50 22.26
CA ASP A 18 4.19 -5.22 21.02
C ASP A 18 3.22 -5.08 19.83
N LEU A 19 2.93 -3.84 19.44
CA LEU A 19 1.96 -3.52 18.40
C LEU A 19 2.54 -3.50 16.99
N SER A 20 1.68 -3.80 16.01
CA SER A 20 1.90 -3.48 14.60
C SER A 20 0.57 -3.12 13.92
N ILE A 21 0.63 -2.29 12.88
CA ILE A 21 -0.55 -1.88 12.11
C ILE A 21 -0.41 -2.35 10.67
N THR A 22 -1.40 -3.10 10.18
CA THR A 22 -1.41 -3.60 8.81
C THR A 22 -2.63 -3.09 8.06
N PHE A 23 -2.38 -2.42 6.94
CA PHE A 23 -3.38 -2.02 5.96
C PHE A 23 -3.40 -3.00 4.80
N CYS A 24 -4.59 -3.27 4.27
CA CYS A 24 -4.73 -4.06 3.06
C CYS A 24 -5.86 -3.53 2.20
N GLY A 25 -5.71 -3.65 0.88
CA GLY A 25 -6.69 -3.18 -0.06
C GLY A 25 -6.41 -3.64 -1.48
N HIS A 26 -7.46 -3.64 -2.28
CA HIS A 26 -7.42 -3.97 -3.70
C HIS A 26 -7.89 -2.79 -4.55
N SER A 27 -7.28 -2.56 -5.72
CA SER A 27 -7.66 -1.51 -6.66
C SER A 27 -7.69 -0.12 -6.00
N LEU A 28 -8.80 0.62 -6.02
CA LEU A 28 -8.90 1.90 -5.31
C LEU A 28 -8.63 1.76 -3.79
N GLY A 29 -9.06 0.65 -3.18
CA GLY A 29 -8.80 0.36 -1.78
C GLY A 29 -7.32 0.17 -1.46
N ALA A 30 -6.51 -0.25 -2.44
CA ALA A 30 -5.07 -0.31 -2.31
C ALA A 30 -4.46 1.09 -2.21
N THR A 31 -4.87 2.03 -3.08
CA THR A 31 -4.45 3.44 -3.00
C THR A 31 -4.81 4.05 -1.65
N LEU A 32 -6.04 3.81 -1.16
CA LEU A 32 -6.48 4.27 0.16
C LEU A 32 -5.65 3.66 1.29
N SER A 33 -5.25 2.40 1.17
CA SER A 33 -4.38 1.73 2.16
C SER A 33 -3.01 2.38 2.25
N VAL A 34 -2.39 2.70 1.12
CA VAL A 34 -1.08 3.40 1.09
C VAL A 34 -1.17 4.78 1.71
N VAL A 35 -2.18 5.57 1.34
CA VAL A 35 -2.38 6.92 1.89
C VAL A 35 -2.70 6.85 3.39
N SER A 36 -3.49 5.88 3.83
CA SER A 36 -3.82 5.68 5.25
C SER A 36 -2.60 5.28 6.07
N ALA A 37 -1.76 4.38 5.55
CA ALA A 37 -0.51 3.99 6.20
C ALA A 37 0.44 5.19 6.36
N PHE A 38 0.54 6.02 5.32
CA PHE A 38 1.29 7.26 5.38
C PHE A 38 0.71 8.26 6.40
N ASP A 39 -0.61 8.47 6.40
CA ASP A 39 -1.30 9.37 7.34
C ASP A 39 -1.06 8.98 8.80
N VAL A 40 -1.03 7.67 9.10
CA VAL A 40 -0.70 7.18 10.44
C VAL A 40 0.77 7.42 10.81
N ALA A 41 1.69 7.18 9.88
CA ALA A 41 3.12 7.41 10.12
C ALA A 41 3.43 8.90 10.33
N GLU A 42 2.76 9.78 9.58
CA GLU A 42 2.93 11.23 9.64
C GLU A 42 2.29 11.84 10.89
N ASN A 43 1.07 11.40 11.25
CA ASN A 43 0.23 12.12 12.20
C ASN A 43 -0.08 11.36 13.51
N LEU A 44 0.30 10.09 13.65
CA LEU A 44 -0.06 9.29 14.82
C LEU A 44 1.14 8.67 15.57
N THR A 45 2.03 7.97 14.87
CA THR A 45 3.14 7.27 15.54
C THR A 45 4.30 6.93 14.60
N THR A 46 5.51 7.05 15.13
CA THR A 46 6.76 6.61 14.49
C THR A 46 7.37 5.38 15.14
N ASP A 47 6.82 4.93 16.28
CA ASP A 47 7.39 3.85 17.09
C ASP A 47 6.77 2.49 16.75
N ILE A 48 5.54 2.49 16.23
CA ILE A 48 4.82 1.27 15.84
C ILE A 48 5.14 0.95 14.37
N PRO A 49 5.54 -0.30 14.04
CA PRO A 49 5.69 -0.75 12.67
C PRO A 49 4.35 -0.73 11.92
N ILE A 50 4.34 -0.11 10.74
CA ILE A 50 3.19 0.01 9.86
C ILE A 50 3.50 -0.68 8.53
N SER A 51 2.61 -1.56 8.10
CA SER A 51 2.71 -2.21 6.80
C SER A 51 1.45 -1.98 5.97
N ALA A 52 1.61 -1.85 4.66
CA ALA A 52 0.51 -1.88 3.71
C ALA A 52 0.76 -2.98 2.67
N ILE A 53 -0.09 -4.00 2.64
CA ILE A 53 -0.02 -5.09 1.67
C ILE A 53 -1.16 -4.88 0.68
N VAL A 54 -0.82 -4.52 -0.55
CA VAL A 54 -1.78 -3.99 -1.52
C VAL A 54 -1.78 -4.78 -2.82
N PHE A 55 -2.96 -4.91 -3.43
CA PHE A 55 -3.19 -5.75 -4.61
C PHE A 55 -3.78 -4.91 -5.75
N GLY A 56 -3.21 -5.03 -6.96
CA GLY A 56 -3.72 -4.28 -8.13
C GLY A 56 -3.73 -2.76 -7.89
N CYS A 57 -2.73 -2.25 -7.17
CA CYS A 57 -2.67 -0.86 -6.69
C CYS A 57 -2.25 0.10 -7.81
N PRO A 58 -3.08 1.09 -8.19
CA PRO A 58 -2.63 2.23 -8.99
C PRO A 58 -1.47 2.98 -8.33
N LYS A 59 -0.74 3.80 -9.10
CA LYS A 59 0.25 4.71 -8.51
C LYS A 59 -0.43 5.78 -7.68
N VAL A 60 0.17 6.10 -6.54
CA VAL A 60 -0.49 6.86 -5.48
C VAL A 60 -0.10 8.34 -5.49
N GLY A 61 1.17 8.65 -5.77
CA GLY A 61 1.66 10.02 -5.68
C GLY A 61 2.85 10.32 -6.56
N ASN A 62 3.29 11.57 -6.49
CA ASN A 62 4.43 12.09 -7.23
C ASN A 62 5.75 11.88 -6.47
N LYS A 63 6.86 12.38 -7.03
CA LYS A 63 8.19 12.27 -6.40
C LYS A 63 8.23 12.91 -5.00
N ALA A 64 7.61 14.07 -4.79
CA ALA A 64 7.60 14.73 -3.48
C ALA A 64 6.90 13.87 -2.42
N PHE A 65 5.77 13.24 -2.78
CA PHE A 65 5.09 12.30 -1.91
C PHE A 65 5.95 11.08 -1.60
N LYS A 66 6.63 10.50 -2.60
CA LYS A 66 7.58 9.39 -2.40
C LYS A 66 8.72 9.78 -1.45
N ASP A 67 9.36 10.92 -1.68
CA ASP A 67 10.48 11.39 -0.86
C ASP A 67 10.03 11.60 0.60
N ARG A 68 8.83 12.15 0.81
CA ARG A 68 8.24 12.30 2.15
C ARG A 68 7.90 10.94 2.77
N PHE A 69 7.28 10.04 2.02
CA PHE A 69 6.97 8.68 2.46
C PHE A 69 8.24 7.94 2.92
N ASP A 70 9.31 8.00 2.13
CA ASP A 70 10.58 7.33 2.42
C ASP A 70 11.30 7.90 3.65
N SER A 71 10.93 9.11 4.10
CA SER A 71 11.47 9.70 5.35
C SER A 71 10.94 9.01 6.62
N TYR A 72 9.92 8.15 6.50
CA TYR A 72 9.35 7.38 7.61
C TYR A 72 9.86 5.94 7.59
N PRO A 73 10.83 5.57 8.45
CA PRO A 73 11.40 4.22 8.44
C PRO A 73 10.42 3.15 8.94
N ASN A 74 9.45 3.52 9.77
CA ASN A 74 8.48 2.61 10.39
C ASN A 74 7.33 2.21 9.47
N VAL A 75 7.20 2.79 8.27
CA VAL A 75 6.16 2.43 7.29
C VAL A 75 6.75 1.74 6.07
N LYS A 76 6.15 0.62 5.67
CA LYS A 76 6.52 -0.15 4.47
C LYS A 76 5.29 -0.52 3.65
N VAL A 77 5.44 -0.57 2.33
CA VAL A 77 4.39 -1.01 1.41
C VAL A 77 4.90 -2.16 0.55
N LEU A 78 4.10 -3.22 0.46
CA LEU A 78 4.31 -4.33 -0.47
C LEU A 78 3.20 -4.33 -1.52
N HIS A 79 3.59 -4.08 -2.77
CA HIS A 79 2.70 -4.10 -3.93
C HIS A 79 2.70 -5.49 -4.58
N THR A 80 1.62 -6.24 -4.41
CA THR A 80 1.39 -7.48 -5.16
C THR A 80 0.86 -7.13 -6.55
N ARG A 81 1.68 -7.33 -7.58
CA ARG A 81 1.38 -6.97 -8.98
C ARG A 81 1.28 -8.21 -9.83
N ASN A 82 0.14 -8.40 -10.49
CA ASN A 82 -0.01 -9.45 -11.47
C ASN A 82 0.54 -8.96 -12.82
N THR A 83 1.41 -9.75 -13.45
CA THR A 83 2.05 -9.40 -14.75
C THR A 83 1.07 -9.03 -15.87
N ILE A 84 -0.16 -9.54 -15.82
CA ILE A 84 -1.19 -9.26 -16.83
C ILE A 84 -2.16 -8.14 -16.43
N ASP A 85 -1.98 -7.51 -15.27
CA ASP A 85 -2.83 -6.43 -14.79
C ASP A 85 -2.25 -5.06 -15.18
N LEU A 86 -3.02 -4.25 -15.91
CA LEU A 86 -2.58 -2.93 -16.36
C LEU A 86 -2.83 -1.83 -15.32
N ILE A 87 -3.75 -2.05 -14.37
CA ILE A 87 -4.12 -1.06 -13.36
C ILE A 87 -2.91 -0.49 -12.61
N PRO A 88 -1.92 -1.30 -12.20
CA PRO A 88 -0.77 -0.80 -11.45
C PRO A 88 0.16 0.13 -12.26
N HIS A 89 0.00 0.22 -13.58
CA HIS A 89 0.77 1.13 -14.43
C HIS A 89 0.14 2.53 -14.54
N TYR A 90 -1.10 2.69 -14.09
CA TYR A 90 -1.83 3.96 -14.08
C TYR A 90 -1.83 4.61 -12.68
N PRO A 91 -1.80 5.95 -12.58
CA PRO A 91 -1.49 6.90 -13.64
C PRO A 91 -0.03 6.78 -14.13
N THR A 92 0.26 7.23 -15.35
CA THR A 92 1.59 7.04 -15.95
C THR A 92 2.62 8.02 -15.39
N GLY A 93 3.92 7.72 -15.59
CA GLY A 93 5.01 8.61 -15.17
C GLY A 93 5.01 9.97 -15.87
N LEU A 94 4.42 10.05 -17.08
CA LEU A 94 4.22 11.31 -17.79
C LEU A 94 3.28 12.27 -17.03
N MET A 95 2.38 11.73 -16.20
CA MET A 95 1.51 12.51 -15.31
C MET A 95 2.19 12.84 -13.97
N GLY A 96 3.48 12.54 -13.82
CA GLY A 96 4.28 12.82 -12.62
C GLY A 96 4.18 11.76 -11.51
N TYR A 97 3.50 10.62 -11.75
CA TYR A 97 3.33 9.56 -10.75
C TYR A 97 4.48 8.55 -10.72
N VAL A 98 4.94 8.21 -9.52
CA VAL A 98 6.08 7.31 -9.29
C VAL A 98 5.66 6.07 -8.48
N ASN A 99 6.45 5.00 -8.57
CA ASN A 99 6.27 3.81 -7.73
C ASN A 99 6.80 4.08 -6.31
N ILE A 100 6.14 3.50 -5.31
CA ILE A 100 6.45 3.65 -3.88
C ILE A 100 6.46 2.24 -3.27
N GLY A 101 7.32 2.02 -2.28
CA GLY A 101 7.43 0.72 -1.62
C GLY A 101 8.14 -0.35 -2.46
N THR A 102 7.88 -1.60 -2.11
CA THR A 102 8.49 -2.79 -2.72
C THR A 102 7.46 -3.53 -3.57
N GLU A 103 7.88 -4.06 -4.73
CA GLU A 103 7.02 -4.82 -5.63
C GLU A 103 7.24 -6.33 -5.48
N LEU A 104 6.14 -7.07 -5.38
CA LEU A 104 6.08 -8.52 -5.48
C LEU A 104 5.33 -8.88 -6.76
N GLU A 105 6.06 -9.28 -7.79
CA GLU A 105 5.48 -9.69 -9.06
C GLU A 105 4.96 -11.14 -8.99
N ILE A 106 3.75 -11.35 -9.49
CA ILE A 106 3.13 -12.66 -9.65
C ILE A 106 2.64 -12.84 -11.09
N ASP A 107 2.53 -14.10 -11.53
CA ASP A 107 1.94 -14.44 -12.83
C ASP A 107 0.85 -15.48 -12.67
N THR A 108 -0.41 -15.04 -12.74
CA THR A 108 -1.56 -15.92 -12.59
C THR A 108 -1.69 -16.94 -13.73
N ARG A 109 -1.04 -16.72 -14.88
CA ARG A 109 -1.06 -17.68 -16.01
C ARG A 109 -0.27 -18.95 -15.71
N LYS A 110 0.60 -18.94 -14.68
CA LYS A 110 1.34 -20.13 -14.24
C LYS A 110 0.47 -21.12 -13.46
N SER A 111 -0.73 -20.71 -13.03
CA SER A 111 -1.65 -21.59 -12.29
C SER A 111 -2.40 -22.51 -13.23
N SER A 112 -2.32 -23.83 -13.01
CA SER A 112 -3.10 -24.84 -13.75
C SER A 112 -4.60 -24.81 -13.46
N TYR A 113 -5.03 -24.02 -12.47
CA TYR A 113 -6.43 -23.93 -12.04
C TYR A 113 -7.19 -22.74 -12.63
N LEU A 114 -6.48 -21.76 -13.20
CA LEU A 114 -7.08 -20.55 -13.74
C LEU A 114 -7.35 -20.70 -15.24
N LYS A 115 -8.45 -20.09 -15.71
CA LYS A 115 -8.74 -20.03 -17.15
C LYS A 115 -7.64 -19.24 -17.85
N ASP A 116 -7.25 -19.69 -19.04
CA ASP A 116 -6.31 -18.99 -19.92
C ASP A 116 -6.73 -17.53 -20.14
N SER A 117 -6.01 -16.62 -19.48
CA SER A 117 -6.20 -15.18 -19.65
C SER A 117 -5.19 -14.68 -20.67
N LYS A 118 -5.54 -14.79 -21.95
CA LYS A 118 -4.72 -14.33 -23.09
C LYS A 118 -4.74 -12.81 -23.27
N LYS A 119 -5.60 -12.10 -22.52
CA LYS A 119 -5.74 -10.65 -22.60
C LYS A 119 -5.44 -10.02 -21.24
N PRO A 120 -4.63 -8.95 -21.19
CA PRO A 120 -4.49 -8.17 -19.97
C PRO A 120 -5.85 -7.57 -19.57
N LYS A 121 -6.10 -7.47 -18.27
CA LYS A 121 -7.25 -6.73 -17.72
C LYS A 121 -6.85 -5.32 -17.31
#